data_AF-A0A5N5PSI2-F1
#
_entry.id   AF-A0A5N5PSI2-F1
#
_cell.length_a   1.000
_cell.length_b   1.000
_cell.length_c   1.000
_cell.angle_alpha   90.00
_cell.angle_beta   90.00
_cell.angle_gamma   90.00
#
_symmetry.space_group_name_H-M   'P 1'
#
loop_
_entity.id
_entity.type
_entity.pdbx_description
1 polymer ?
#
loop_
_entity_poly.entity_id
_entity_poly.type
_entity_poly.pdbx_seq_one_letter_code
_entity_poly.pdbx_strand_id
1 'polypeptide(L)'
;MEGDLLLLHVANFSTLLVCMVLKLPQIVVLMRAKATNGVSVTSLLLELTGFIVFVSYQMYYDYPPPTYLEYPILIAQDVILLILILHYNRNMKHSLIYAVVFVGGWKLLTMEKWIIDTAMSVCTLISAGSKLLQLQCLWRSKDSAQVSTLTWALASYTCMARIFTTMVTTGDTQVLIRFMAMAVLNVWVTATVIYYKPSTKKRD
;
A
#
# COMPACT_ATOMS: atom_id res chain seq x y z
N MET A 1 11.22 -26.95 10.96
CA MET A 1 12.10 -26.48 9.86
C MET A 1 11.40 -26.56 8.50
N GLU A 2 11.05 -27.75 8.00
CA GLU A 2 10.34 -27.88 6.71
C GLU A 2 8.97 -27.19 6.69
N GLY A 3 8.17 -27.36 7.75
CA GLY A 3 6.86 -26.71 7.88
C GLY A 3 6.95 -25.18 7.86
N ASP A 4 7.97 -24.61 8.50
CA ASP A 4 8.21 -23.16 8.55
C ASP A 4 8.58 -22.62 7.16
N LEU A 5 9.38 -23.37 6.41
CA LEU A 5 9.73 -23.06 5.02
C LEU A 5 8.51 -23.15 4.09
N LEU A 6 7.61 -24.12 4.29
CA LEU A 6 6.35 -24.23 3.55
C LEU A 6 5.45 -23.03 3.85
N LEU A 7 5.26 -22.68 5.13
CA LEU A 7 4.50 -21.50 5.56
C LEU A 7 5.10 -20.21 4.99
N LEU A 8 6.43 -20.08 4.94
CA LEU A 8 7.12 -18.93 4.36
C LEU A 8 6.83 -18.80 2.86
N HIS A 9 6.90 -19.88 2.09
CA HIS A 9 6.56 -19.85 0.67
C HIS A 9 5.08 -19.51 0.44
N VAL A 10 4.16 -20.13 1.19
CA VAL A 10 2.72 -19.86 1.10
C VAL A 10 2.41 -18.39 1.43
N ALA A 11 3.00 -17.82 2.48
CA ALA A 11 2.78 -16.43 2.87
C ALA A 11 3.30 -15.41 1.86
N ASN A 12 4.48 -15.65 1.27
CA ASN A 12 5.00 -14.79 0.19
C ASN A 12 4.14 -14.90 -1.08
N PHE A 13 3.76 -16.12 -1.48
CA PHE A 13 3.01 -16.37 -2.70
C PHE A 13 1.56 -15.86 -2.61
N SER A 14 0.88 -16.04 -1.48
CA SER A 14 -0.47 -15.50 -1.27
C SER A 14 -0.47 -13.97 -1.29
N THR A 15 0.51 -13.34 -0.65
CA THR A 15 0.69 -11.87 -0.66
C THR A 15 0.91 -11.38 -2.09
N LEU A 16 1.79 -12.04 -2.85
CA LEU A 16 2.08 -11.71 -4.24
C LEU A 16 0.81 -11.79 -5.12
N LEU A 17 0.03 -12.87 -5.03
CA LEU A 17 -1.21 -13.04 -5.79
C LEU A 17 -2.28 -11.99 -5.43
N VAL A 18 -2.45 -11.67 -4.15
CA VAL A 18 -3.39 -10.62 -3.71
C VAL A 18 -2.97 -9.27 -4.29
N CYS A 19 -1.70 -8.91 -4.18
CA CYS A 19 -1.16 -7.66 -4.72
C CYS A 19 -1.23 -7.59 -6.26
N MET A 20 -1.03 -8.70 -6.98
CA MET A 20 -1.17 -8.77 -8.44
C MET A 20 -2.57 -8.40 -8.95
N VAL A 21 -3.63 -8.60 -8.17
CA VAL A 21 -5.02 -8.33 -8.60
C VAL A 21 -5.56 -7.01 -8.02
N LEU A 22 -4.94 -6.47 -6.97
CA LEU A 22 -5.52 -5.45 -6.08
C LEU A 22 -6.01 -4.17 -6.78
N LYS A 23 -5.23 -3.60 -7.71
CA LYS A 23 -5.62 -2.36 -8.42
C LYS A 23 -6.41 -2.60 -9.70
N LEU A 24 -6.49 -3.84 -10.21
CA LEU A 24 -7.18 -4.15 -11.48
C LEU A 24 -8.66 -3.72 -11.50
N PRO A 25 -9.47 -3.88 -10.43
CA PRO A 25 -10.84 -3.36 -10.41
C PRO A 25 -10.90 -1.84 -10.56
N GLN A 26 -9.97 -1.10 -9.95
CA GLN A 26 -9.93 0.36 -10.01
C GLN A 26 -9.53 0.85 -11.42
N ILE A 27 -8.58 0.17 -12.07
CA ILE A 27 -8.20 0.41 -13.47
C ILE A 27 -9.40 0.15 -14.40
N VAL A 28 -10.11 -0.96 -14.23
CA VAL A 28 -11.30 -1.29 -15.06
C VAL A 28 -12.45 -0.29 -14.86
N VAL A 29 -12.71 0.15 -13.62
CA VAL A 29 -13.72 1.19 -13.35
C VAL A 29 -13.35 2.51 -14.00
N LEU A 30 -12.09 2.95 -13.87
CA LEU A 30 -11.59 4.19 -14.46
C LEU A 30 -11.69 4.18 -16.00
N MET A 31 -11.30 3.07 -16.66
CA MET A 31 -11.42 2.92 -18.12
C MET A 31 -12.87 2.90 -18.61
N ARG A 32 -13.80 2.34 -17.83
CA ARG A 32 -15.25 2.36 -18.15
C ARG A 32 -15.86 3.74 -17.98
N ALA A 33 -15.50 4.45 -16.91
CA ALA A 33 -16.01 5.79 -16.61
C ALA A 33 -15.44 6.87 -17.55
N LYS A 34 -14.19 6.72 -18.02
CA LYS A 34 -13.43 7.72 -18.80
C LYS A 34 -13.35 9.11 -18.13
N ALA A 35 -13.56 9.15 -16.82
CA ALA A 35 -13.56 10.33 -15.97
C ALA A 35 -12.94 9.96 -14.62
N THR A 36 -12.19 10.87 -14.01
CA THR A 36 -11.36 10.57 -12.83
C THR A 36 -12.10 10.83 -11.50
N ASN A 37 -13.43 10.89 -11.56
CA ASN A 37 -14.29 11.21 -10.42
C ASN A 37 -14.15 10.13 -9.34
N GLY A 38 -13.79 10.54 -8.13
CA GLY A 38 -13.57 9.63 -6.99
C GLY A 38 -12.15 9.07 -6.87
N VAL A 39 -11.19 9.44 -7.72
CA VAL A 39 -9.77 9.02 -7.57
C VAL A 39 -8.85 10.21 -7.30
N SER A 40 -8.18 10.17 -6.15
CA SER A 40 -7.24 11.21 -5.70
C SER A 40 -5.84 10.98 -6.26
N VAL A 41 -5.37 11.90 -7.12
CA VAL A 41 -3.98 11.92 -7.63
C VAL A 41 -2.97 12.00 -6.49
N THR A 42 -3.21 12.87 -5.51
CA THR A 42 -2.31 13.05 -4.36
C THR A 42 -2.16 11.77 -3.55
N SER A 43 -3.24 11.02 -3.36
CA SER A 43 -3.20 9.73 -2.65
C SER A 43 -2.41 8.68 -3.43
N LEU A 44 -2.60 8.61 -4.75
CA LEU A 44 -1.86 7.70 -5.63
C LEU A 44 -0.35 8.03 -5.67
N LEU A 45 0.01 9.31 -5.70
CA LEU A 45 1.42 9.75 -5.65
C LEU A 45 2.08 9.45 -4.31
N LEU A 46 1.37 9.61 -3.19
CA LEU A 46 1.85 9.22 -1.86
C LEU A 46 2.04 7.69 -1.76
N GLU A 47 1.13 6.91 -2.33
CA GLU A 47 1.22 5.44 -2.36
C GLU A 47 2.41 4.97 -3.22
N LEU A 48 2.56 5.50 -4.44
CA LEU A 48 3.72 5.29 -5.31
C LEU A 48 5.04 5.63 -4.60
N THR A 49 5.10 6.78 -3.93
CA THR A 49 6.28 7.20 -3.14
C THR A 49 6.57 6.20 -2.03
N GLY A 50 5.53 5.71 -1.35
CA GLY A 50 5.65 4.78 -0.24
C GLY A 50 6.10 3.37 -0.63
N PHE A 51 5.71 2.89 -1.82
CA PHE A 51 6.25 1.66 -2.40
C PHE A 51 7.67 1.86 -2.93
N ILE A 52 7.95 2.98 -3.61
CA ILE A 52 9.30 3.31 -4.11
C ILE A 52 10.31 3.31 -2.96
N VAL A 53 10.05 4.06 -1.89
CA VAL A 53 10.93 4.11 -0.71
C VAL A 53 11.12 2.70 -0.11
N PHE A 54 10.06 1.90 -0.03
CA PHE A 54 10.15 0.55 0.53
C PHE A 54 11.00 -0.40 -0.33
N VAL A 55 10.82 -0.40 -1.66
CA VAL A 55 11.62 -1.25 -2.56
C VAL A 55 13.07 -0.74 -2.63
N SER A 56 13.29 0.58 -2.68
CA SER A 56 14.64 1.16 -2.60
C SER A 56 15.36 0.69 -1.33
N TYR A 57 14.68 0.74 -0.19
CA TYR A 57 15.21 0.28 1.10
C TYR A 57 15.54 -1.23 1.08
N GLN A 58 14.62 -2.07 0.60
CA GLN A 58 14.83 -3.53 0.54
C GLN A 58 15.99 -3.92 -0.40
N MET A 59 16.16 -3.20 -1.52
CA MET A 59 17.27 -3.40 -2.45
C MET A 59 18.60 -2.86 -1.92
N TYR A 60 18.59 -1.75 -1.16
CA TYR A 60 19.82 -1.15 -0.59
C TYR A 60 20.47 -2.02 0.50
N TYR A 61 19.66 -2.83 1.19
CA TYR A 61 20.11 -3.78 2.20
C TYR A 61 20.21 -5.24 1.68
N ASP A 62 20.22 -5.43 0.35
CA ASP A 62 20.36 -6.73 -0.33
C ASP A 62 19.40 -7.83 0.18
N TYR A 63 18.17 -7.46 0.58
CA TYR A 63 17.22 -8.42 1.14
C TYR A 63 16.67 -9.42 0.10
N PRO A 64 16.25 -10.64 0.51
CA PRO A 64 15.83 -11.67 -0.43
C PRO A 64 14.61 -11.25 -1.26
N PRO A 65 14.62 -11.33 -2.61
CA PRO A 65 13.55 -10.80 -3.46
C PRO A 65 12.09 -11.11 -3.06
N PRO A 66 11.73 -12.30 -2.53
CA PRO A 66 10.37 -12.58 -2.05
C PRO A 66 9.83 -11.59 -0.99
N THR A 67 10.70 -10.94 -0.20
CA THR A 67 10.29 -9.96 0.82
C THR A 67 9.68 -8.69 0.22
N TYR A 68 9.96 -8.39 -1.06
CA TYR A 68 9.52 -7.15 -1.70
C TYR A 68 8.95 -7.27 -3.13
N LEU A 69 8.86 -8.49 -3.70
CA LEU A 69 8.43 -8.71 -5.09
C LEU A 69 6.99 -8.25 -5.41
N GLU A 70 6.15 -7.99 -4.40
CA GLU A 70 4.79 -7.49 -4.59
C GLU A 70 4.74 -6.03 -5.06
N TYR A 71 5.77 -5.26 -4.73
CA TYR A 71 5.76 -3.81 -4.79
C TYR A 71 6.24 -3.24 -6.13
N PRO A 72 7.21 -3.82 -6.87
CA PRO A 72 7.40 -3.51 -8.29
C PRO A 72 6.13 -3.71 -9.13
N ILE A 73 5.31 -4.72 -8.80
CA ILE A 73 4.04 -5.00 -9.47
C ILE A 73 2.99 -3.93 -9.13
N LEU A 74 2.83 -3.58 -7.84
CA LEU A 74 1.91 -2.52 -7.43
C LEU A 74 2.33 -1.13 -7.95
N ILE A 75 3.63 -0.82 -7.97
CA ILE A 75 4.17 0.39 -8.62
C ILE A 75 3.79 0.43 -10.10
N ALA A 76 3.95 -0.67 -10.84
CA ALA A 76 3.56 -0.73 -12.25
C ALA A 76 2.05 -0.50 -12.45
N GLN A 77 1.21 -1.06 -11.59
CA GLN A 77 -0.25 -0.86 -11.64
C GLN A 77 -0.64 0.59 -11.33
N ASP A 78 -0.02 1.21 -10.33
CA ASP A 78 -0.31 2.60 -9.96
C ASP A 78 0.26 3.61 -10.96
N VAL A 79 1.37 3.30 -11.64
CA VAL A 79 1.86 4.09 -12.79
C VAL A 79 0.87 4.02 -13.96
N ILE A 80 0.34 2.84 -14.30
CA ILE A 80 -0.71 2.69 -15.32
C ILE A 80 -1.95 3.53 -14.94
N LEU A 81 -2.36 3.46 -13.67
CA LEU A 81 -3.52 4.18 -13.14
C LEU A 81 -3.30 5.71 -13.17
N LEU A 82 -2.09 6.19 -12.83
CA LEU A 82 -1.70 7.60 -12.92
C LEU A 82 -1.72 8.11 -14.37
N ILE A 83 -1.20 7.32 -15.31
CA ILE A 83 -1.21 7.66 -16.75
C ILE A 83 -2.65 7.75 -17.27
N LEU A 84 -3.54 6.83 -16.89
CA LEU A 84 -4.96 6.88 -17.25
C LEU A 84 -5.67 8.13 -16.68
N ILE A 85 -5.40 8.51 -15.43
CA ILE A 85 -5.92 9.74 -14.83
C ILE A 85 -5.46 10.97 -15.61
N LEU A 86 -4.16 11.07 -15.92
CA LEU A 86 -3.59 12.20 -16.67
C LEU A 86 -4.09 12.26 -18.12
N HIS A 87 -4.39 11.10 -18.73
CA HIS A 87 -5.00 11.01 -20.05
C HIS A 87 -6.43 11.58 -20.06
N TYR A 88 -7.31 11.09 -19.16
CA TYR A 88 -8.69 11.55 -19.10
C TYR A 88 -8.82 13.03 -18.67
N ASN A 89 -7.93 13.49 -17.78
CA ASN A 89 -7.82 14.91 -17.43
C ASN A 89 -7.07 15.77 -18.47
N ARG A 90 -6.70 15.20 -19.62
CA ARG A 90 -5.95 15.83 -20.74
C ARG A 90 -4.62 16.50 -20.33
N ASN A 91 -4.09 16.20 -19.15
CA ASN A 91 -2.96 16.92 -18.54
C ASN A 91 -1.65 16.12 -18.58
N MET A 92 -1.42 15.40 -19.69
CA MET A 92 -0.30 14.47 -19.88
C MET A 92 1.09 15.12 -19.72
N LYS A 93 1.20 16.45 -19.82
CA LYS A 93 2.46 17.19 -19.57
C LYS A 93 3.04 16.90 -18.17
N HIS A 94 2.18 16.67 -17.18
CA HIS A 94 2.62 16.31 -15.83
C HIS A 94 3.17 14.89 -15.72
N SER A 95 2.86 13.98 -16.65
CA SER A 95 3.38 12.60 -16.64
C SER A 95 4.90 12.57 -16.75
N LEU A 96 5.49 13.47 -17.56
CA LEU A 96 6.94 13.61 -17.67
C LEU A 96 7.54 14.20 -16.38
N ILE A 97 6.87 15.17 -15.76
CA ILE A 97 7.29 15.77 -14.50
C ILE A 97 7.33 14.71 -13.39
N TYR A 98 6.27 13.91 -13.24
CA TYR A 98 6.24 12.82 -12.27
C TYR A 98 7.31 11.76 -12.56
N ALA A 99 7.54 11.37 -13.83
CA ALA A 99 8.60 10.44 -14.19
C ALA A 99 10.00 10.96 -13.78
N VAL A 100 10.31 12.23 -14.06
CA VAL A 100 11.57 12.87 -13.65
C VAL A 100 11.69 12.95 -12.12
N VAL A 101 10.61 13.31 -11.41
CA VAL A 101 10.58 13.38 -9.95
C VAL A 101 10.79 11.99 -9.31
N PHE A 102 10.12 10.94 -9.81
CA PHE A 102 10.29 9.59 -9.26
C PHE A 102 11.65 8.97 -9.58
N VAL A 103 12.18 9.14 -10.81
CA VAL A 103 13.52 8.61 -11.17
C VAL A 103 14.63 9.39 -10.46
N GLY A 104 14.53 10.72 -10.38
CA GLY A 104 15.46 11.56 -9.62
C GLY A 104 15.41 11.28 -8.12
N GLY A 105 14.19 11.15 -7.57
CA GLY A 105 13.95 10.78 -6.17
C GLY A 105 14.49 9.40 -5.82
N TRP A 106 14.25 8.39 -6.66
CA TRP A 106 14.85 7.05 -6.51
C TRP A 106 16.38 7.14 -6.44
N LYS A 107 17.01 7.83 -7.39
CA LYS A 107 18.47 7.96 -7.41
C LYS A 107 19.00 8.67 -6.16
N LEU A 108 18.31 9.70 -5.66
CA LEU A 108 18.68 10.42 -4.44
C LEU A 108 18.53 9.56 -3.18
N LEU A 109 17.47 8.76 -3.09
CA LEU A 109 17.20 7.85 -1.97
C LEU A 109 18.36 6.86 -1.74
N THR A 110 18.96 6.36 -2.82
CA THR A 110 20.05 5.35 -2.74
C THR A 110 21.46 5.96 -2.74
N MET A 111 21.64 7.27 -2.52
CA MET A 111 22.99 7.87 -2.44
C MET A 111 23.65 7.61 -1.09
N GLU A 112 22.90 7.69 0.01
CA GLU A 112 23.44 7.74 1.37
C GLU A 112 22.53 7.00 2.35
N LYS A 113 23.15 6.23 3.26
CA LYS A 113 22.41 5.37 4.20
C LYS A 113 21.41 6.15 5.05
N TRP A 114 21.81 7.30 5.56
CA TRP A 114 20.95 8.12 6.41
C TRP A 114 19.71 8.65 5.67
N ILE A 115 19.81 8.86 4.34
CA ILE A 115 18.67 9.31 3.52
C ILE A 115 17.63 8.18 3.44
N ILE A 116 18.05 6.94 3.16
CA ILE A 116 17.13 5.83 2.96
C ILE A 116 16.47 5.38 4.26
N ASP A 117 17.22 5.35 5.37
CA ASP A 117 16.70 5.05 6.71
C ASP A 117 15.67 6.12 7.15
N THR A 118 16.00 7.41 6.94
CA THR A 118 15.10 8.53 7.26
C THR A 118 13.84 8.49 6.38
N ALA A 119 13.97 8.24 5.08
CA ALA A 119 12.83 8.17 4.17
C ALA A 119 11.89 7.00 4.52
N MET A 120 12.43 5.84 4.86
CA MET A 120 11.67 4.67 5.32
C MET A 120 10.91 4.94 6.61
N SER A 121 11.57 5.61 7.58
CA SER A 121 10.95 6.09 8.82
C SER A 121 9.82 7.12 8.57
N VAL A 122 10.09 8.17 7.78
CA VAL A 122 9.11 9.21 7.45
C VAL A 122 7.91 8.65 6.66
N CYS A 123 8.15 7.77 5.69
CA CYS A 123 7.11 7.05 4.97
C CYS A 123 6.20 6.25 5.91
N THR A 124 6.79 5.60 6.92
CA THR A 124 6.06 4.83 7.93
C THR A 124 5.20 5.74 8.81
N LEU A 125 5.71 6.90 9.25
CA LEU A 125 4.94 7.90 10.00
C LEU A 125 3.77 8.48 9.18
N ILE A 126 3.99 8.83 7.91
CA ILE A 126 2.95 9.30 6.99
C ILE A 126 1.87 8.21 6.78
N SER A 127 2.29 6.96 6.60
CA SER A 127 1.41 5.81 6.41
C SER A 127 0.55 5.49 7.65
N ALA A 128 1.05 5.81 8.85
CA ALA A 128 0.32 5.70 10.10
C ALA A 128 -0.66 6.88 10.29
N GLY A 129 -0.20 8.11 10.09
CA GLY A 129 -1.01 9.33 10.18
C GLY A 129 -2.23 9.29 9.25
N SER A 130 -2.06 8.80 8.02
CA SER A 130 -3.16 8.59 7.06
C SER A 130 -4.28 7.68 7.62
N LYS A 131 -3.91 6.57 8.26
CA LYS A 131 -4.87 5.62 8.87
C LYS A 131 -5.55 6.22 10.10
N LEU A 132 -4.81 6.98 10.91
CA LEU A 132 -5.36 7.70 12.07
C LEU A 132 -6.36 8.79 11.66
N LEU A 133 -6.09 9.54 10.58
CA LEU A 133 -7.04 10.51 10.02
C LEU A 133 -8.29 9.82 9.46
N GLN A 134 -8.15 8.66 8.82
CA GLN A 134 -9.30 7.89 8.33
C GLN A 134 -10.15 7.31 9.48
N LEU A 135 -9.51 6.85 10.56
CA LEU A 135 -10.18 6.42 11.79
C LEU A 135 -10.92 7.60 12.47
N GLN A 136 -10.29 8.78 12.55
CA GLN A 136 -10.93 10.00 13.05
C GLN A 136 -12.13 10.45 12.20
N CYS A 137 -12.03 10.32 10.87
CA CYS A 137 -13.13 10.60 9.95
C CYS A 137 -14.31 9.66 10.22
N LEU A 138 -14.03 8.36 10.39
CA LEU A 138 -15.03 7.33 10.64
C LEU A 138 -15.73 7.48 12.01
N TRP A 139 -15.00 7.88 13.07
CA TRP A 139 -15.60 8.25 14.36
C TRP A 139 -16.50 9.50 14.28
N ARG A 140 -16.19 10.43 13.38
CA ARG A 140 -16.99 11.65 13.16
C ARG A 140 -18.23 11.40 12.30
N SER A 141 -18.12 10.61 11.23
CA SER A 141 -19.27 10.27 10.37
C SER A 141 -20.22 9.29 11.05
N LYS A 142 -19.68 8.32 11.80
CA LYS A 142 -20.39 7.11 12.26
C LYS A 142 -21.05 6.31 11.12
N ASP A 143 -20.58 6.52 9.90
CA ASP A 143 -21.01 5.82 8.69
C ASP A 143 -19.78 5.23 8.00
N SER A 144 -19.83 3.91 7.76
CA SER A 144 -18.80 3.15 7.07
C SER A 144 -19.18 2.75 5.63
N ALA A 145 -20.31 3.20 5.09
CA ALA A 145 -20.87 2.70 3.82
C ALA A 145 -19.92 2.85 2.62
N GLN A 146 -19.06 3.88 2.64
CA GLN A 146 -18.04 4.11 1.60
C GLN A 146 -16.70 3.38 1.86
N VAL A 147 -16.56 2.68 2.99
CA VAL A 147 -15.29 2.06 3.42
C VAL A 147 -15.37 0.53 3.34
N SER A 148 -14.70 -0.04 2.34
CA SER A 148 -14.66 -1.49 2.10
C SER A 148 -14.01 -2.27 3.26
N THR A 149 -14.82 -2.98 4.04
CA THR A 149 -14.34 -3.86 5.14
C THR A 149 -13.32 -4.89 4.63
N LEU A 150 -13.54 -5.44 3.43
CA LEU A 150 -12.69 -6.46 2.81
C LEU A 150 -11.31 -5.91 2.45
N THR A 151 -11.22 -4.65 2.02
CA THR A 151 -9.94 -4.01 1.70
C THR A 151 -9.08 -3.83 2.96
N TRP A 152 -9.67 -3.44 4.10
CA TRP A 152 -8.97 -3.32 5.38
C TRP A 152 -8.60 -4.67 6.01
N ALA A 153 -9.44 -5.69 5.83
CA ALA A 153 -9.13 -7.07 6.22
C ALA A 153 -7.95 -7.64 5.41
N LEU A 154 -7.93 -7.45 4.09
CA LEU A 154 -6.80 -7.87 3.24
C LEU A 154 -5.52 -7.08 3.58
N ALA A 155 -5.61 -5.78 3.84
CA ALA A 155 -4.45 -4.98 4.27
C ALA A 155 -3.91 -5.44 5.64
N SER A 156 -4.79 -5.86 6.56
CA SER A 156 -4.41 -6.49 7.84
C SER A 156 -3.67 -7.82 7.60
N TYR A 157 -4.23 -8.71 6.78
CA TYR A 157 -3.63 -9.99 6.40
C TYR A 157 -2.24 -9.80 5.77
N THR A 158 -2.10 -8.90 4.81
CA THR A 158 -0.81 -8.59 4.16
C THR A 158 0.24 -8.11 5.17
N CYS A 159 -0.14 -7.27 6.14
CA CYS A 159 0.80 -6.84 7.18
C CYS A 159 1.18 -7.99 8.14
N MET A 160 0.23 -8.87 8.51
CA MET A 160 0.52 -10.06 9.31
C MET A 160 1.45 -11.05 8.59
N ALA A 161 1.19 -11.31 7.30
CA ALA A 161 2.04 -12.12 6.46
C ALA A 161 3.46 -11.52 6.40
N ARG A 162 3.58 -10.21 6.16
CA ARG A 162 4.90 -9.54 6.14
C ARG A 162 5.61 -9.52 7.50
N ILE A 163 4.91 -9.36 8.62
CA ILE A 163 5.51 -9.54 9.97
C ILE A 163 6.16 -10.92 10.07
N PHE A 164 5.43 -11.98 9.72
CA PHE A 164 5.96 -13.35 9.73
C PHE A 164 7.14 -13.51 8.78
N THR A 165 7.01 -13.11 7.50
CA THR A 165 8.11 -13.27 6.53
C THR A 165 9.35 -12.47 6.93
N THR A 166 9.21 -11.23 7.43
CA THR A 166 10.33 -10.39 7.88
C THR A 166 11.08 -11.03 9.04
N MET A 167 10.37 -11.50 10.08
CA MET A 167 11.01 -12.17 11.23
C MET A 167 11.78 -13.44 10.83
N VAL A 168 11.31 -14.17 9.82
CA VAL A 168 11.93 -15.43 9.36
C VAL A 168 13.06 -15.22 8.35
N THR A 169 13.08 -14.11 7.58
CA THR A 169 14.02 -13.91 6.46
C THR A 169 15.09 -12.85 6.65
N THR A 170 14.82 -11.78 7.40
CA THR A 170 15.72 -10.61 7.49
C THR A 170 15.95 -10.13 8.91
N GLY A 171 14.95 -10.27 9.80
CA GLY A 171 15.02 -9.75 11.17
C GLY A 171 15.06 -8.22 11.27
N ASP A 172 14.85 -7.48 10.16
CA ASP A 172 14.95 -6.02 10.16
C ASP A 172 13.89 -5.39 11.08
N THR A 173 14.38 -4.74 12.14
CA THR A 173 13.56 -4.08 13.17
C THR A 173 12.75 -2.88 12.64
N GLN A 174 13.26 -2.12 11.68
CA GLN A 174 12.59 -0.95 11.11
C GLN A 174 11.43 -1.37 10.17
N VAL A 175 11.66 -2.39 9.34
CA VAL A 175 10.66 -3.06 8.52
C VAL A 175 9.60 -3.74 9.39
N LEU A 176 10.01 -4.40 10.47
CA LEU A 176 9.12 -5.04 11.42
C LEU A 176 8.24 -4.03 12.18
N ILE A 177 8.82 -2.94 12.70
CA ILE A 177 8.08 -1.83 13.33
C ILE A 177 7.06 -1.23 12.36
N ARG A 178 7.44 -1.01 11.09
CA ARG A 178 6.52 -0.55 10.04
C ARG A 178 5.33 -1.50 9.89
N PHE A 179 5.55 -2.79 9.67
CA PHE A 179 4.44 -3.72 9.48
C PHE A 179 3.61 -3.95 10.75
N MET A 180 4.20 -3.94 11.95
CA MET A 180 3.47 -3.95 13.22
C MET A 180 2.55 -2.73 13.37
N ALA A 181 3.07 -1.52 13.14
CA ALA A 181 2.29 -0.30 13.22
C ALA A 181 1.16 -0.27 12.17
N MET A 182 1.42 -0.73 10.94
CA MET A 182 0.38 -0.85 9.92
C MET A 182 -0.65 -1.93 10.26
N ALA A 183 -0.25 -3.08 10.82
CA ALA A 183 -1.17 -4.14 11.22
C ALA A 183 -2.14 -3.67 12.31
N VAL A 184 -1.63 -3.06 13.39
CA VAL A 184 -2.46 -2.54 14.49
C VAL A 184 -3.47 -1.51 13.97
N LEU A 185 -3.03 -0.57 13.14
CA LEU A 185 -3.91 0.46 12.57
C LEU A 185 -4.92 -0.12 11.55
N ASN A 186 -4.51 -1.08 10.71
CA ASN A 186 -5.42 -1.74 9.77
C ASN A 186 -6.50 -2.55 10.51
N VAL A 187 -6.14 -3.28 11.57
CA VAL A 187 -7.09 -4.03 12.40
C VAL A 187 -8.05 -3.08 13.12
N TRP A 188 -7.56 -1.97 13.68
CA TRP A 188 -8.41 -0.98 14.36
C TRP A 188 -9.39 -0.31 13.40
N VAL A 189 -8.96 0.08 12.20
CA VAL A 189 -9.87 0.58 11.15
C VAL A 189 -10.85 -0.51 10.72
N THR A 190 -10.42 -1.76 10.53
CA THR A 190 -11.31 -2.88 10.18
C THR A 190 -12.41 -3.08 11.22
N ALA A 191 -12.06 -3.14 12.51
CA ALA A 191 -13.01 -3.28 13.61
C ALA A 191 -14.00 -2.10 13.68
N THR A 192 -13.50 -0.88 13.48
CA THR A 192 -14.33 0.34 13.50
C THR A 192 -15.27 0.41 12.29
N VAL A 193 -14.83 -0.06 11.12
CA VAL A 193 -15.68 -0.22 9.92
C VAL A 193 -16.75 -1.29 10.12
N ILE A 194 -16.47 -2.37 10.85
CA ILE A 194 -17.49 -3.37 11.21
C ILE A 194 -18.50 -2.77 12.20
N TYR A 195 -18.04 -2.02 13.19
CA TYR A 195 -18.89 -1.43 14.23
C TYR A 195 -19.89 -0.39 13.70
N TYR A 196 -19.47 0.49 12.78
CA TYR A 196 -20.36 1.48 12.15
C TYR A 196 -21.05 0.97 10.88
N LYS A 197 -20.95 -0.33 10.57
CA LYS A 197 -21.64 -0.89 9.41
C LYS A 197 -23.14 -0.89 9.68
N PRO A 198 -23.97 -0.16 8.91
CA PRO A 198 -25.40 -0.14 9.15
C PRO A 198 -25.95 -1.56 8.97
N SER A 199 -26.64 -2.07 9.99
CA SER A 199 -27.30 -3.38 9.93
C SER A 199 -28.28 -3.40 8.76
N THR A 200 -27.91 -4.07 7.67
CA THR A 200 -28.76 -4.30 6.51
C THR A 200 -29.86 -5.29 6.86
N LYS A 201 -30.85 -4.80 7.61
CA LYS A 201 -32.16 -5.42 7.72
C LYS A 201 -32.70 -5.50 6.30
N LYS A 202 -32.80 -6.71 5.74
CA LYS A 202 -33.58 -6.90 4.52
C LYS A 202 -34.98 -6.34 4.78
N ARG A 203 -35.44 -5.49 3.86
CA ARG A 203 -36.87 -5.37 3.61
C ARG A 203 -37.18 -6.50 2.62
N ASP A 204 -37.64 -7.59 3.19
CA ASP A 204 -38.49 -8.54 2.48
C ASP A 204 -39.88 -7.88 2.26
#